data_AF-A0A2N9EI33-F1
#
_entry.id   AF-A0A2N9EI33-F1
#
_cell.length_a   1.000
_cell.length_b   1.000
_cell.length_c   1.000
_cell.angle_alpha   90.00
_cell.angle_beta   90.00
_cell.angle_gamma   90.00
#
_symmetry.space_group_name_H-M   'P 1'
#
loop_
_entity.id
_entity.type
_entity.pdbx_description
1 polymer ?
#
loop_
_entity_poly.entity_id
_entity_poly.type
_entity_poly.pdbx_seq_one_letter_code
_entity_poly.pdbx_strand_id
1 'polypeptide(L)'
;MAKVPEITLSSSCDLTMPVIGMGTSPHPPADPETVQAAIIEAIKAGYRHFDTAFVYRSEQNLGEAIAKAVSLGLIKSRDELFITSKLWATFAERDLVVPAIKTSLR
;
A
#
# COMPACT_ATOMS: atom_id res chain seq x y z
N MET A 1 21.31 2.39 -5.47
CA MET A 1 20.01 2.25 -6.18
C MET A 1 19.53 3.63 -6.59
N ALA A 2 18.93 3.77 -7.78
CA ALA A 2 18.35 5.02 -8.21
C ALA A 2 17.10 5.32 -7.38
N LYS A 3 16.96 6.57 -6.90
CA LYS A 3 15.76 7.01 -6.17
C LYS A 3 14.62 7.16 -7.16
N VAL A 4 13.46 6.56 -6.88
CA VAL A 4 12.23 6.76 -7.68
C VAL A 4 11.85 8.24 -7.60
N PRO A 5 11.60 8.93 -8.74
CA PRO A 5 11.14 10.31 -8.72
C PRO A 5 9.81 10.46 -7.99
N GLU A 6 9.55 11.66 -7.49
CA GLU A 6 8.32 11.99 -6.76
C GLU A 6 7.62 13.16 -7.44
N ILE A 7 6.29 13.20 -7.32
CA ILE A 7 5.46 14.32 -7.77
C ILE A 7 4.70 14.91 -6.58
N THR A 8 4.67 16.23 -6.48
CA THR A 8 3.85 16.94 -5.49
C THR A 8 2.40 16.94 -5.94
N LEU A 9 1.50 16.44 -5.09
CA LEU A 9 0.08 16.42 -5.39
C LEU A 9 -0.53 17.81 -5.14
N SER A 10 -1.31 18.31 -6.09
CA SER A 10 -1.91 19.66 -6.03
C SER A 10 -2.99 19.81 -4.95
N SER A 11 -3.58 18.71 -4.50
CA SER A 11 -4.76 18.69 -3.61
C SER A 11 -4.44 18.49 -2.13
N SER A 12 -3.18 18.22 -1.77
CA SER A 12 -2.79 17.85 -0.40
C SER A 12 -1.51 18.56 -0.01
N CYS A 13 -1.58 19.46 0.98
CA CYS A 13 -0.52 20.24 1.62
C CYS A 13 0.90 19.64 1.44
N ASP A 14 1.56 19.95 0.32
CA ASP A 14 2.93 19.53 -0.02
C ASP A 14 3.23 18.01 0.05
N LEU A 15 2.22 17.16 -0.04
CA LEU A 15 2.42 15.70 -0.04
C LEU A 15 3.05 15.27 -1.37
N THR A 16 4.16 14.54 -1.29
CA THR A 16 4.81 13.94 -2.46
C THR A 16 4.43 12.48 -2.62
N MET A 17 4.29 12.04 -3.87
CA MET A 17 3.95 10.67 -4.23
C MET A 17 5.04 10.09 -5.14
N PRO A 18 5.61 8.90 -4.85
CA PRO A 18 6.50 8.23 -5.78
C PRO A 18 5.79 7.88 -7.09
N VAL A 19 6.42 8.19 -8.22
CA VAL A 19 5.80 8.05 -9.57
C VAL A 19 5.70 6.59 -10.04
N ILE A 20 6.38 5.66 -9.37
CA ILE A 20 6.28 4.23 -9.61
C ILE A 20 5.64 3.57 -8.39
N GLY A 21 4.51 2.89 -8.61
CA GLY A 21 3.77 2.15 -7.59
C GLY A 21 3.73 0.65 -7.88
N MET A 22 3.72 -0.16 -6.81
CA MET A 22 3.54 -1.62 -6.86
C MET A 22 2.07 -1.97 -6.61
N GLY A 23 1.43 -2.66 -7.56
CA GLY A 23 0.08 -3.20 -7.38
C GLY A 23 0.06 -4.49 -6.56
N THR A 24 -0.99 -4.70 -5.77
CA THR A 24 -1.10 -5.83 -4.81
C THR A 24 -2.29 -6.75 -5.08
N SER A 25 -2.81 -6.81 -6.32
CA SER A 25 -3.89 -7.72 -6.72
C SER A 25 -3.33 -8.90 -7.52
N PRO A 26 -2.88 -10.00 -6.88
CA PRO A 26 -2.31 -11.14 -7.60
C PRO A 26 -3.36 -11.80 -8.51
N HIS A 27 -2.95 -12.10 -9.74
CA HIS A 27 -3.75 -12.90 -10.67
C HIS A 27 -2.84 -13.90 -11.41
N PRO A 28 -3.07 -15.22 -11.27
CA PRO A 28 -4.07 -15.87 -10.41
C PRO A 28 -3.85 -15.56 -8.91
N PRO A 29 -4.84 -15.83 -8.03
CA PRO A 29 -4.67 -15.66 -6.59
C PRO A 29 -3.41 -16.40 -6.10
N ALA A 30 -2.61 -15.73 -5.28
CA ALA A 30 -1.42 -16.29 -4.66
C ALA A 30 -1.66 -16.51 -3.16
N ASP A 31 -0.89 -17.41 -2.56
CA ASP A 31 -0.89 -17.60 -1.12
C ASP A 31 -0.37 -16.35 -0.38
N PRO A 32 -0.79 -16.15 0.88
CA PRO A 32 -0.36 -15.03 1.71
C PRO A 32 1.15 -14.79 1.75
N GLU A 33 1.93 -15.86 1.86
CA GLU A 33 3.38 -15.82 1.98
C GLU A 33 4.03 -15.29 0.70
N THR A 34 3.56 -15.73 -0.46
CA THR A 34 4.01 -15.24 -1.77
C THR A 34 3.72 -13.76 -1.95
N VAL A 35 2.51 -13.29 -1.57
CA VAL A 35 2.15 -11.87 -1.64
C VAL A 35 3.06 -11.03 -0.73
N GLN A 36 3.29 -11.47 0.50
CA GLN A 36 4.19 -10.78 1.43
C GLN A 36 5.64 -10.75 0.94
N ALA A 37 6.14 -11.87 0.40
CA ALA A 37 7.48 -11.95 -0.17
C ALA A 37 7.65 -10.96 -1.33
N ALA A 38 6.68 -10.88 -2.26
CA ALA A 38 6.71 -9.92 -3.36
C ALA A 38 6.76 -8.46 -2.88
N ILE A 39 5.99 -8.13 -1.84
CA ILE A 39 5.98 -6.78 -1.25
C ILE A 39 7.34 -6.46 -0.60
N ILE A 40 7.91 -7.40 0.15
CA ILE A 40 9.23 -7.22 0.77
C ILE A 40 10.33 -7.03 -0.29
N GLU A 41 10.30 -7.82 -1.36
CA GLU A 41 11.24 -7.66 -2.47
C GLU A 41 11.05 -6.32 -3.20
N ALA A 42 9.81 -5.85 -3.37
CA ALA A 42 9.55 -4.51 -3.89
C ALA A 42 10.17 -3.41 -3.00
N ILE A 43 10.04 -3.52 -1.66
CA ILE A 43 10.66 -2.58 -0.72
C ILE A 43 12.19 -2.60 -0.87
N LYS A 44 12.81 -3.78 -0.96
CA LYS A 44 14.26 -3.94 -1.21
C LYS A 44 14.69 -3.33 -2.54
N ALA A 45 13.86 -3.45 -3.57
CA ALA A 45 14.10 -2.87 -4.89
C ALA A 45 13.96 -1.33 -4.92
N GLY A 46 13.45 -0.72 -3.84
CA GLY A 46 13.31 0.73 -3.70
C GLY A 46 11.90 1.26 -3.90
N TYR A 47 10.89 0.40 -4.03
CA TYR A 47 9.49 0.85 -4.07
C TYR A 47 9.11 1.50 -2.75
N ARG A 48 8.41 2.63 -2.85
CA ARG A 48 7.83 3.37 -1.73
C ARG A 48 6.35 3.69 -1.92
N HIS A 49 5.78 3.35 -3.07
CA HIS A 49 4.35 3.50 -3.33
C HIS A 49 3.73 2.11 -3.55
N PHE A 50 2.70 1.79 -2.76
CA PHE A 50 1.92 0.55 -2.87
C PHE A 50 0.45 0.86 -3.14
N ASP A 51 -0.12 0.16 -4.10
CA ASP A 51 -1.52 0.24 -4.47
C ASP A 51 -2.25 -1.05 -4.06
N THR A 52 -3.30 -0.89 -3.25
CA THR A 52 -4.20 -1.95 -2.80
C THR A 52 -5.67 -1.50 -2.90
N ALA A 53 -6.59 -2.34 -2.46
CA ALA A 53 -8.01 -2.03 -2.35
C ALA A 53 -8.69 -3.04 -1.42
N PHE A 54 -9.80 -2.62 -0.82
CA PHE A 54 -10.67 -3.51 -0.02
C PHE A 54 -10.98 -4.83 -0.74
N VAL A 55 -11.33 -4.76 -2.04
CA VAL A 55 -11.75 -5.93 -2.81
C VAL A 55 -10.61 -6.89 -3.14
N TYR A 56 -9.34 -6.44 -3.10
CA TYR A 56 -8.18 -7.29 -3.42
C TYR A 56 -7.90 -8.30 -2.32
N ARG A 57 -8.40 -8.06 -1.09
CA ARG A 57 -8.14 -8.89 0.09
C ARG A 57 -6.65 -9.06 0.43
N SER A 58 -5.80 -8.15 -0.04
CA SER A 58 -4.36 -8.14 0.19
C SER A 58 -3.91 -7.07 1.18
N GLU A 59 -4.82 -6.27 1.72
CA GLU A 59 -4.51 -5.18 2.66
C GLU A 59 -3.81 -5.70 3.93
N GLN A 60 -4.28 -6.82 4.48
CA GLN A 60 -3.66 -7.46 5.63
C GLN A 60 -2.24 -7.95 5.31
N ASN A 61 -2.04 -8.63 4.17
CA ASN A 61 -0.72 -9.07 3.71
C ASN A 61 0.24 -7.89 3.53
N LEU A 62 -0.24 -6.77 2.99
CA LEU A 62 0.55 -5.55 2.85
C LEU A 62 0.92 -4.99 4.23
N GLY A 63 -0.02 -4.91 5.17
CA GLY A 63 0.25 -4.46 6.54
C GLY A 63 1.32 -5.33 7.24
N GLU A 64 1.17 -6.65 7.17
CA GLU A 64 2.12 -7.61 7.76
C GLU A 64 3.51 -7.52 7.12
N ALA A 65 3.59 -7.41 5.80
CA ALA A 65 4.84 -7.24 5.08
C ALA A 65 5.55 -5.91 5.42
N ILE A 66 4.79 -4.82 5.61
CA ILE A 66 5.34 -3.52 6.03
C ILE A 66 5.88 -3.61 7.46
N ALA A 67 5.12 -4.19 8.39
CA ALA A 67 5.58 -4.37 9.77
C ALA A 67 6.88 -5.19 9.81
N LYS A 68 6.96 -6.25 9.00
CA LYS A 68 8.18 -7.05 8.83
C LYS A 68 9.31 -6.27 8.17
N ALA A 69 9.03 -5.43 7.18
CA ALA A 69 10.05 -4.59 6.55
C ALA A 69 10.65 -3.57 7.52
N VAL A 70 9.84 -2.99 8.41
CA VAL A 70 10.31 -2.12 9.50
C VAL A 70 11.17 -2.92 10.49
N SER A 71 10.71 -4.10 10.93
CA SER A 71 11.48 -4.92 11.90
C SER A 71 12.81 -5.42 11.34
N LEU A 72 12.88 -5.68 10.04
CA LEU A 72 14.10 -6.04 9.32
C LEU A 72 14.99 -4.83 8.96
N GLY A 73 14.55 -3.60 9.22
CA GLY A 73 15.30 -2.38 8.92
C GLY A 73 15.38 -2.04 7.42
N LEU A 74 14.49 -2.59 6.59
CA LEU A 74 14.42 -2.27 5.15
C LEU A 74 13.86 -0.87 4.89
N ILE A 75 13.05 -0.37 5.83
CA ILE A 75 12.53 1.00 5.93
C ILE A 75 12.56 1.42 7.40
N LYS A 76 12.71 2.72 7.69
CA LYS A 76 12.80 3.20 9.08
C LYS A 76 11.45 3.24 9.79
N SER A 77 10.41 3.63 9.06
CA SER A 77 9.04 3.71 9.58
C SER A 77 8.02 3.57 8.46
N ARG A 78 6.74 3.47 8.84
CA ARG A 78 5.60 3.52 7.91
C ARG A 78 5.58 4.82 7.08
N ASP A 79 6.14 5.92 7.57
CA ASP A 79 6.08 7.23 6.92
C ASP A 79 6.91 7.31 5.63
N GLU A 80 7.81 6.35 5.41
CA GLU A 80 8.52 6.24 4.13
C GLU A 80 7.62 5.75 2.98
N LEU A 81 6.41 5.27 3.29
CA LEU A 81 5.53 4.65 2.30
C LEU A 81 4.33 5.52 1.95
N PHE A 82 4.04 5.61 0.66
CA PHE A 82 2.77 6.05 0.11
C PHE A 82 1.90 4.81 -0.13
N ILE A 83 0.73 4.74 0.51
CA ILE A 83 -0.18 3.58 0.35
C ILE A 83 -1.54 4.09 -0.09
N THR A 84 -2.01 3.53 -1.20
CA THR A 84 -3.33 3.80 -1.76
C THR A 84 -4.23 2.61 -1.51
N SER A 85 -5.40 2.84 -0.90
CA SER A 85 -6.52 1.89 -0.92
C SER A 85 -7.72 2.51 -1.62
N LYS A 86 -8.73 1.68 -1.93
CA LYS A 86 -9.89 2.06 -2.73
C LYS A 86 -11.17 1.63 -2.02
N LEU A 87 -12.10 2.56 -1.90
CA LEU A 87 -13.46 2.30 -1.43
C LEU A 87 -14.15 1.35 -2.41
N TRP A 88 -14.73 0.27 -1.90
CA TRP A 88 -15.53 -0.63 -2.74
C TRP A 88 -16.93 -0.05 -3.00
N ALA A 89 -17.45 -0.29 -4.20
CA ALA A 89 -18.68 0.35 -4.69
C ALA A 89 -19.90 0.13 -3.79
N THR A 90 -19.96 -0.98 -3.04
CA THR A 90 -21.06 -1.25 -2.09
C THR A 90 -21.07 -0.34 -0.87
N PHE A 91 -20.03 0.48 -0.68
CA PHE A 91 -19.89 1.42 0.43
C PHE A 91 -19.88 2.88 -0.03
N ALA A 92 -20.36 3.17 -1.24
CA ALA A 92 -20.40 4.52 -1.80
C ALA A 92 -21.43 5.45 -1.14
N GLU A 93 -22.38 4.90 -0.36
CA GLU A 93 -23.30 5.69 0.44
C GLU A 93 -22.53 6.51 1.51
N ARG A 94 -22.93 7.78 1.68
CA ARG A 94 -22.22 8.76 2.53
C ARG A 94 -21.82 8.20 3.90
N ASP A 95 -22.76 7.54 4.57
CA ASP A 95 -22.57 7.06 5.95
C ASP A 95 -21.74 5.77 6.03
N LEU A 96 -21.46 5.13 4.89
CA LEU A 96 -20.65 3.91 4.79
C LEU A 96 -19.17 4.18 4.47
N VAL A 97 -18.84 5.35 3.93
CA VAL A 97 -17.47 5.68 3.49
C VAL A 97 -16.47 5.61 4.64
N VAL A 98 -16.71 6.33 5.74
CA VAL A 98 -15.78 6.35 6.88
C VAL A 98 -15.65 4.98 7.55
N PRO A 99 -16.74 4.23 7.81
CA PRO A 99 -16.65 2.84 8.28
C PRO A 99 -15.83 1.92 7.36
N ALA A 100 -15.99 2.03 6.04
CA ALA A 100 -15.24 1.23 5.09
C ALA A 100 -13.74 1.55 5.11
N ILE A 101 -13.36 2.83 5.14
CA ILE A 101 -11.95 3.24 5.29
C ILE A 101 -11.37 2.72 6.60
N LYS A 102 -12.11 2.84 7.71
CA LYS A 102 -11.67 2.30 9.01
C LYS A 102 -11.50 0.78 8.99
N THR A 103 -12.25 0.06 8.16
CA THR A 103 -12.11 -1.39 8.00
C THR A 103 -10.78 -1.72 7.33
N SER A 104 -10.39 -1.00 6.28
CA SER A 104 -9.08 -1.15 5.62
C SER A 104 -7.88 -0.73 6.50
N LEU A 105 -8.11 0.07 7.55
CA LEU A 105 -7.07 0.52 8.49
C LEU A 105 -6.90 -0.39 9.72
N ARG A 106 -7.76 -1.39 9.92
CA ARG A 106 -7.69 -2.32 11.05
C ARG A 106 -6.56 -3.34 10.86
#